data_AF-A0A249PMD3-F1
#
_entry.id   AF-A0A249PMD3-F1
#
_cell.length_a   1.000
_cell.length_b   1.000
_cell.length_c   1.000
_cell.angle_alpha   90.00
_cell.angle_beta   90.00
_cell.angle_gamma   90.00
#
_symmetry.space_group_name_H-M   'P 1'
#
loop_
_entity.id
_entity.type
_entity.pdbx_description
1 polymer ?
#
loop_
_entity_poly.entity_id
_entity_poly.type
_entity_poly.pdbx_seq_one_letter_code
_entity_poly.pdbx_strand_id
1 'polypeptide(L)'
;MVADVTEAEVARYLCDAVALFRKRRGRNPGKRWHEIPQSGIHALLRLVQHQWPPAPKATCAADRLRLAICNEYETWLREERGLAWASIDAFLWGARHFLAWQLERSGAEDLMEVSVGGHCKVISGLMQR
;
A
#
# COMPACT_ATOMS: atom_id res chain seq x y z
N MET A 1 -5.56 -14.66 -21.49
CA MET A 1 -5.59 -13.51 -20.57
C MET A 1 -6.04 -14.01 -19.22
N VAL A 2 -5.19 -13.95 -18.20
CA VAL A 2 -5.66 -14.05 -16.82
C VAL A 2 -6.36 -12.72 -16.55
N ALA A 3 -7.60 -12.76 -16.05
CA ALA A 3 -8.31 -11.53 -15.68
C ALA A 3 -7.51 -10.80 -14.60
N ASP A 4 -7.37 -9.48 -14.71
CA ASP A 4 -6.73 -8.66 -13.67
C ASP A 4 -7.52 -8.87 -12.36
N VAL A 5 -6.88 -9.54 -11.41
CA VAL A 5 -7.49 -9.76 -10.10
C VAL A 5 -7.39 -8.46 -9.33
N THR A 6 -8.44 -8.10 -8.61
CA THR A 6 -8.51 -6.89 -7.79
C THR A 6 -8.37 -7.22 -6.31
N GLU A 7 -7.98 -6.23 -5.50
CA GLU A 7 -7.94 -6.39 -4.03
C GLU A 7 -9.31 -6.80 -3.47
N ALA A 8 -10.40 -6.31 -4.07
CA ALA A 8 -11.76 -6.65 -3.69
C ALA A 8 -12.10 -8.14 -3.91
N GLU A 9 -11.60 -8.74 -5.01
CA GLU A 9 -11.77 -10.16 -5.29
C GLU A 9 -10.97 -11.03 -4.32
N VAL A 10 -9.75 -10.61 -3.96
CA VAL A 10 -8.96 -11.31 -2.94
C VAL A 10 -9.65 -11.23 -1.57
N ALA A 11 -10.17 -10.05 -1.20
CA ALA A 11 -10.93 -9.88 0.04
C ALA A 11 -12.19 -10.77 0.05
N ARG A 12 -12.93 -10.84 -1.06
CA ARG A 12 -14.09 -11.72 -1.22
C ARG A 12 -13.71 -13.18 -1.05
N TYR A 13 -12.67 -13.63 -1.74
CA TYR A 13 -12.16 -14.99 -1.62
C TYR A 13 -11.78 -15.33 -0.18
N LEU A 14 -11.13 -14.42 0.56
CA LEU A 14 -10.77 -14.66 1.96
C LEU A 14 -12.02 -14.81 2.84
N CYS A 15 -13.07 -14.02 2.63
CA CYS A 15 -14.35 -14.20 3.32
C CYS A 15 -14.96 -15.58 3.03
N ASP A 16 -14.97 -16.00 1.77
CA ASP A 16 -15.53 -17.28 1.35
C ASP A 16 -14.71 -18.46 1.90
N ALA A 17 -13.38 -18.31 1.94
CA ALA A 17 -12.47 -19.30 2.51
C ALA A 17 -12.69 -19.47 4.03
N VAL A 18 -12.97 -18.38 4.75
CA VAL A 18 -13.37 -18.43 6.17
C VAL A 18 -14.70 -19.16 6.34
N ALA A 19 -15.70 -18.84 5.51
CA ALA A 19 -17.00 -19.51 5.57
C ALA A 19 -16.88 -21.03 5.31
N LEU A 20 -16.07 -21.40 4.31
CA LEU A 20 -15.77 -22.80 4.00
C LEU A 20 -15.01 -23.50 5.13
N PHE A 21 -14.05 -22.82 5.76
CA PHE A 21 -13.33 -23.36 6.92
C PHE A 21 -14.29 -23.66 8.06
N ARG A 22 -15.18 -22.72 8.40
CA ARG A 22 -16.20 -22.90 9.44
C ARG A 22 -17.10 -24.09 9.14
N LYS A 23 -17.58 -24.21 7.90
CA LYS A 23 -18.41 -25.33 7.45
C LYS A 23 -17.70 -26.68 7.60
N ARG A 24 -16.40 -26.75 7.31
CA ARG A 24 -15.61 -28.00 7.35
C ARG A 24 -15.11 -28.38 8.74
N ARG A 25 -14.80 -27.39 9.59
CA ARG A 25 -14.11 -27.61 10.87
C ARG A 25 -14.99 -27.34 12.09
N GLY A 26 -16.21 -26.81 11.91
CA GLY A 26 -17.15 -26.53 13.00
C GLY A 26 -16.68 -25.44 13.98
N ARG A 27 -15.60 -24.72 13.64
CA ARG A 27 -15.02 -23.69 14.50
C ARG A 27 -14.49 -22.51 13.69
N ASN A 28 -14.28 -21.40 14.38
CA ASN A 28 -13.62 -20.24 13.80
C ASN A 28 -12.12 -20.52 13.53
N PRO A 29 -11.58 -19.99 12.43
CA PRO A 29 -10.14 -19.97 12.22
C PRO A 29 -9.45 -19.13 13.31
N GLY A 30 -8.17 -19.42 13.57
CA GLY A 30 -7.36 -18.65 14.52
C GLY A 30 -7.11 -17.22 14.03
N LYS A 31 -6.76 -16.31 14.94
CA LYS A 31 -6.58 -14.87 14.64
C LYS A 31 -5.59 -14.56 13.51
N ARG A 32 -4.61 -15.42 13.24
CA ARG A 32 -3.60 -15.24 12.18
C ARG A 32 -3.82 -16.13 10.96
N TRP A 33 -4.96 -16.82 10.90
CA TRP A 33 -5.22 -17.80 9.85
C TRP A 33 -5.22 -17.19 8.45
N HIS A 34 -5.59 -15.91 8.31
CA HIS A 34 -5.57 -15.20 7.03
C HIS A 34 -4.16 -14.79 6.57
N GLU A 35 -3.20 -14.62 7.49
CA GLU A 35 -1.85 -14.14 7.15
C GLU A 35 -1.08 -15.14 6.26
N ILE A 36 -1.24 -16.44 6.52
CA ILE A 36 -0.54 -17.51 5.78
C ILE A 36 -1.08 -17.68 4.35
N PRO A 37 -2.40 -17.79 4.10
CA PRO A 37 -2.94 -17.81 2.75
C PRO A 37 -2.71 -16.48 2.02
N GLN A 38 -2.84 -15.35 2.71
CA GLN A 38 -2.76 -14.03 2.08
C GLN A 38 -1.36 -13.75 1.52
N SER A 39 -0.29 -14.09 2.26
CA SER A 39 1.08 -13.96 1.74
C SER A 39 1.33 -14.83 0.49
N GLY A 40 0.88 -16.08 0.50
CA GLY A 40 0.99 -16.98 -0.67
C GLY A 40 0.18 -16.50 -1.88
N ILE A 41 -1.06 -16.04 -1.65
CA ILE A 41 -1.92 -15.47 -2.70
C ILE A 41 -1.27 -14.21 -3.29
N HIS A 42 -0.77 -13.32 -2.45
CA HIS A 42 -0.09 -12.10 -2.91
C HIS A 42 1.16 -12.42 -3.74
N ALA A 43 1.95 -13.43 -3.34
CA ALA A 43 3.12 -13.87 -4.09
C ALA A 43 2.73 -14.44 -5.46
N LEU A 44 1.68 -15.27 -5.52
CA LEU A 44 1.16 -15.82 -6.78
C LEU A 44 0.62 -14.72 -7.69
N LEU A 45 -0.14 -13.77 -7.15
CA LEU A 45 -0.68 -12.65 -7.92
C LEU A 45 0.42 -11.73 -8.43
N ARG A 46 1.49 -11.51 -7.64
CA ARG A 46 2.68 -10.80 -8.09
C ARG A 46 3.39 -11.52 -9.24
N LEU A 47 3.44 -12.86 -9.22
CA LEU A 47 4.05 -13.66 -10.29
C LEU A 47 3.25 -13.55 -11.60
N VAL A 48 1.92 -13.61 -11.52
CA VAL A 48 1.05 -13.65 -12.70
C VAL A 48 0.74 -12.26 -13.27
N GLN A 49 0.60 -11.24 -12.40
CA GLN A 49 0.25 -9.87 -12.81
C GLN A 49 1.46 -8.93 -12.84
N HIS A 50 2.66 -9.43 -12.53
CA HIS A 50 3.92 -8.69 -12.36
C HIS A 50 3.92 -7.64 -11.24
N GLN A 51 2.75 -7.17 -10.80
CA GLN A 51 2.58 -6.18 -9.75
C GLN A 51 1.41 -6.57 -8.84
N TRP A 52 1.69 -6.74 -7.55
CA TRP A 52 0.67 -6.94 -6.52
C TRP A 52 1.10 -6.28 -5.19
N PRO A 53 0.24 -5.47 -4.55
CA PRO A 53 -1.12 -5.12 -4.94
C PRO A 53 -1.17 -4.31 -6.25
N PRO A 54 -2.32 -4.26 -6.95
CA PRO A 54 -2.48 -3.41 -8.13
C PRO A 54 -2.13 -1.96 -7.77
N ALA A 55 -1.54 -1.21 -8.71
CA ALA A 55 -1.28 0.20 -8.48
C ALA A 55 -2.57 0.90 -8.03
N PRO A 56 -2.57 1.61 -6.88
CA PRO A 56 -3.76 2.26 -6.38
C PRO A 56 -4.27 3.23 -7.44
N LYS A 57 -5.49 3.01 -7.96
CA LYS A 57 -6.14 3.99 -8.83
C LYS A 57 -6.63 5.12 -7.93
N ALA A 58 -6.17 6.34 -8.19
CA ALA A 58 -6.63 7.47 -7.40
C ALA A 58 -8.12 7.71 -7.62
N THR A 59 -8.92 7.40 -6.59
CA THR A 59 -10.38 7.54 -6.65
C THR A 59 -10.84 8.91 -6.17
N CYS A 60 -10.03 9.58 -5.34
CA CYS A 60 -10.30 10.90 -4.80
C CYS A 60 -9.08 11.85 -4.86
N ALA A 61 -9.27 13.12 -4.50
CA ALA A 61 -8.19 14.11 -4.46
C ALA A 61 -7.09 13.75 -3.46
N ALA A 62 -7.46 13.17 -2.31
CA ALA A 62 -6.53 12.69 -1.30
C ALA A 62 -5.64 11.55 -1.83
N ASP A 63 -6.22 10.62 -2.62
CA ASP A 63 -5.45 9.56 -3.27
C ASP A 63 -4.45 10.13 -4.28
N ARG A 64 -4.86 11.12 -5.09
CA ARG A 64 -3.98 11.78 -6.05
C ARG A 64 -2.79 12.43 -5.36
N LEU A 65 -3.04 13.15 -4.27
CA LEU A 65 -2.01 13.80 -3.47
C LEU A 65 -1.04 12.78 -2.86
N ARG A 66 -1.56 11.71 -2.27
CA ARG A 66 -0.75 10.62 -1.70
C ARG A 66 0.15 9.98 -2.76
N LEU A 67 -0.39 9.68 -3.94
CA LEU A 67 0.40 9.10 -5.04
C LEU A 67 1.47 10.06 -5.55
N ALA A 68 1.15 11.35 -5.70
CA ALA A 68 2.12 12.37 -6.13
C ALA A 68 3.31 12.44 -5.16
N ILE A 69 3.05 12.54 -3.86
CA ILE A 69 4.09 12.57 -2.82
C ILE A 69 4.94 11.29 -2.85
N CYS A 70 4.31 10.11 -2.98
CA CYS A 70 5.04 8.85 -3.07
C CYS A 70 5.93 8.77 -4.31
N ASN A 71 5.48 9.27 -5.47
CA ASN A 71 6.27 9.26 -6.70
C ASN A 71 7.46 10.21 -6.63
N GLU A 72 7.28 11.39 -6.06
CA GLU A 72 8.38 12.34 -5.81
C GLU A 72 9.40 11.74 -4.83
N TYR A 73 8.93 11.11 -3.75
CA TYR A 73 9.80 10.46 -2.77
C TYR A 73 10.57 9.29 -3.38
N GLU A 74 9.93 8.45 -4.19
CA GLU A 74 10.59 7.37 -4.94
C GLU A 74 11.69 7.91 -5.84
N THR A 75 11.39 8.96 -6.61
CA THR A 75 12.33 9.61 -7.53
C THR A 75 13.54 10.12 -6.76
N TRP A 76 13.32 10.81 -5.63
CA TRP A 76 14.40 11.29 -4.77
C TRP A 76 15.25 10.15 -4.16
N LEU A 77 14.63 9.08 -3.66
CA LEU A 77 15.36 7.92 -3.13
C LEU A 77 16.20 7.22 -4.21
N ARG A 78 15.71 7.20 -5.45
CA ARG A 78 16.42 6.59 -6.57
C ARG A 78 17.54 7.47 -7.08
N GLU A 79 17.27 8.75 -7.32
CA GLU A 79 18.16 9.64 -8.07
C GLU A 79 19.15 10.36 -7.15
N GLU A 80 18.71 10.83 -5.98
CA GLU A 80 19.56 11.58 -5.06
C GLU A 80 20.27 10.66 -4.04
N ARG A 81 19.62 9.56 -3.65
CA ARG A 81 20.18 8.60 -2.68
C ARG A 81 20.78 7.35 -3.32
N GLY A 82 20.48 7.07 -4.58
CA GLY A 82 21.01 5.89 -5.29
C GLY A 82 20.64 4.56 -4.63
N LEU A 83 19.50 4.47 -3.92
CA LEU A 83 19.17 3.28 -3.15
C LEU A 83 18.78 2.10 -4.04
N ALA A 84 19.06 0.89 -3.54
CA ALA A 84 18.57 -0.34 -4.15
C ALA A 84 17.04 -0.41 -4.11
N TRP A 85 16.45 -1.02 -5.14
CA TRP A 85 15.00 -1.10 -5.30
C TRP A 85 14.28 -1.73 -4.09
N ALA A 86 14.89 -2.73 -3.45
CA ALA A 86 14.34 -3.35 -2.24
C ALA A 86 14.27 -2.39 -1.04
N SER A 87 15.23 -1.48 -0.90
CA SER A 87 15.21 -0.44 0.14
C SER A 87 14.16 0.61 -0.18
N ILE A 88 14.07 1.03 -1.45
CA ILE A 88 13.05 1.97 -1.92
C ILE A 88 11.64 1.43 -1.63
N ASP A 89 11.37 0.16 -1.95
CA ASP A 89 10.07 -0.46 -1.69
C ASP A 89 9.70 -0.46 -0.19
N ALA A 90 10.66 -0.76 0.69
CA ALA A 90 10.46 -0.72 2.13
C ALA A 90 10.14 0.72 2.64
N PHE A 91 10.85 1.73 2.16
CA PHE A 91 10.59 3.14 2.52
C PHE A 91 9.23 3.61 1.98
N LEU A 92 8.90 3.27 0.73
CA LEU A 92 7.61 3.61 0.13
C LEU A 92 6.44 2.94 0.84
N TRP A 93 6.60 1.70 1.30
CA TRP A 93 5.60 1.02 2.11
C TRP A 93 5.29 1.82 3.39
N GLY A 94 6.33 2.25 4.11
CA GLY A 94 6.19 3.09 5.30
C GLY A 94 5.56 4.46 5.01
N ALA A 95 6.03 5.14 3.97
CA ALA A 95 5.50 6.45 3.55
C ALA A 95 4.01 6.36 3.19
N ARG A 96 3.60 5.32 2.43
CA ARG A 96 2.18 5.11 2.07
C ARG A 96 1.29 4.92 3.30
N HIS A 97 1.77 4.17 4.30
CA HIS A 97 1.01 3.93 5.54
C HIS A 97 0.88 5.21 6.36
N PHE A 98 1.98 5.96 6.50
CA PHE A 98 1.98 7.23 7.22
C PHE A 98 1.03 8.25 6.58
N LEU A 99 1.09 8.41 5.25
CA LEU A 99 0.24 9.35 4.53
C LEU A 99 -1.24 8.96 4.60
N ALA A 100 -1.57 7.68 4.51
CA ALA A 100 -2.94 7.20 4.70
C ALA A 100 -3.46 7.55 6.11
N TRP A 101 -2.67 7.26 7.14
CA TRP A 101 -3.00 7.58 8.54
C TRP A 101 -3.18 9.09 8.77
N GLN A 102 -2.34 9.93 8.18
CA GLN A 102 -2.44 11.39 8.32
C GLN A 102 -3.69 11.95 7.63
N LEU A 103 -3.98 11.47 6.42
CA LEU A 103 -5.15 11.92 5.64
C LEU A 103 -6.48 11.53 6.31
N GLU A 104 -6.56 10.36 6.94
CA GLU A 104 -7.73 9.96 7.73
C GLU A 104 -8.00 10.89 8.93
N ARG A 105 -6.95 11.53 9.47
CA ARG A 105 -7.05 12.39 10.66
C ARG A 105 -7.25 13.87 10.35
N SER A 106 -6.53 14.39 9.37
CA SER A 106 -6.47 15.83 9.11
C SER A 106 -7.17 16.27 7.82
N GLY A 107 -7.58 15.33 6.95
CA GLY A 107 -8.06 15.64 5.61
C GLY A 107 -6.95 16.08 4.65
N ALA A 108 -7.31 16.25 3.37
CA ALA A 108 -6.32 16.52 2.30
C ALA A 108 -5.76 17.95 2.31
N GLU A 109 -6.48 18.91 2.90
CA GLU A 109 -6.08 20.33 2.91
C GLU A 109 -4.85 20.56 3.80
N ASP A 110 -4.79 19.91 4.96
CA ASP A 110 -3.66 19.97 5.91
C ASP A 110 -2.37 19.37 5.31
N LEU A 111 -2.50 18.38 4.41
CA LEU A 111 -1.35 17.78 3.72
C LEU A 111 -0.85 18.65 2.55
N MET A 112 -1.73 19.42 1.92
CA MET A 112 -1.36 20.39 0.87
C MET A 112 -0.53 21.54 1.46
N GLU A 113 -0.83 21.99 2.67
CA GLU A 113 -0.06 23.04 3.37
C GLU A 113 1.41 22.62 3.61
N VAL A 114 1.65 21.32 3.82
CA VAL A 114 2.99 20.73 3.93
C VAL A 114 3.72 20.65 2.57
N SER A 115 2.98 20.71 1.46
CA SER A 115 3.48 20.58 0.08
C SER A 115 3.74 21.93 -0.63
N VAL A 116 3.17 23.05 -0.16
CA VAL A 116 3.36 24.38 -0.78
C VAL A 116 4.73 24.95 -0.41
N GLY A 117 5.75 24.53 -1.15
CA GLY A 117 7.11 25.00 -0.95
C GLY A 117 8.12 24.65 -2.02
N GLY A 118 7.72 24.36 -3.28
CA GLY A 118 8.57 24.34 -4.49
C GLY A 118 9.78 23.37 -4.55
N HIS A 119 10.19 22.82 -3.42
CA HIS A 119 11.22 21.82 -3.22
C HIS A 119 10.77 21.04 -2.00
N CYS A 120 10.64 19.73 -2.12
CA CYS A 120 10.09 18.83 -1.12
C CYS A 120 10.89 18.89 0.21
N LYS A 121 10.62 19.89 1.07
CA LYS A 121 11.15 20.00 2.44
C LYS A 121 10.53 18.97 3.38
N VAL A 122 9.49 18.26 2.93
CA VAL A 122 8.82 17.17 3.66
C VAL A 122 9.80 16.07 4.04
N ILE A 123 10.78 15.77 3.16
CA ILE A 123 11.73 14.68 3.37
C ILE A 123 12.81 15.05 4.40
N SER A 124 13.17 16.33 4.51
CA SER A 124 14.19 16.80 5.47
C SER A 124 13.70 16.86 6.92
N GLY A 125 12.39 17.02 7.16
CA GLY A 125 11.83 17.16 8.52
C GLY A 125 11.51 15.83 9.20
N LEU A 126 11.18 14.77 8.43
CA LEU A 126 10.73 13.49 8.97
C LEU A 126 11.85 12.57 9.47
N MET A 127 13.12 12.92 9.26
CA MET A 127 14.26 12.02 9.55
C MET A 127 15.34 12.64 10.48
N GLN A 128 15.04 13.76 11.17
CA GLN A 128 15.90 14.36 12.20
C GLN A 128 15.49 14.01 13.65
N ARG A 129 14.85 12.86 13.89
CA ARG A 129 14.72 12.28 15.23
C ARG A 129 15.24 10.87 15.26
#